data_AF-A0A9D6LWS8-F1
#
_entry.id   AF-A0A9D6LWS8-F1
#
_cell.length_a   1.000
_cell.length_b   1.000
_cell.length_c   1.000
_cell.angle_alpha   90.00
_cell.angle_beta   90.00
_cell.angle_gamma   90.00
#
_symmetry.space_group_name_H-M   'P 1'
#
loop_
_entity.id
_entity.type
_entity.pdbx_description
1 polymer ?
#
loop_
_entity_poly.entity_id
_entity_poly.type
_entity_poly.pdbx_seq_one_letter_code
_entity_poly.pdbx_strand_id
1 'polypeptide(L)'
;MKRPEQHNTDSAGKALLADVFAKLGWVVNEIQVDYGRDFQVEVFQDNESTGTTFDVQLKSSQAPAYSAAGDFISQEIATASARYLCRELRSPALLIVADVKNRRLFWAAPQLDMAAQQALDDDKNTKTLTVRVPTSQGLPASKEALLTAIGQARVVLASRSLLEVSTAKFAASTEKRLDQAALSQNLRDKSDFLNVREAENQSAAGDLTAARETLKDVLGAVKSSIEVKLYALLMAEKIETLAVAANNGPQGFLPRIALATAWAMQQLTRKGPGHLKFFSLIARHAAELYLLADTDWGLFLNWRVHEREGDALWQLHLAAERKEIATRAIAKYRQCMRLVRLAGYRPYRASLTLAMLRILDGLAILLIRLNLEGLTEAADAYRAAGLELCKMVAAIARENGDDDSLLRAATGSALKLTHPGAGL
;
A
#
# COMPACT_ATOMS: atom_id res chain seq x y z
N MET A 1 16.80 52.81 -18.36
CA MET A 1 17.28 51.40 -18.40
C MET A 1 16.15 50.50 -18.86
N LYS A 2 16.40 49.51 -19.72
CA LYS A 2 15.39 48.51 -20.13
C LYS A 2 15.37 47.38 -19.11
N ARG A 3 14.18 46.96 -18.67
CA ARG A 3 14.00 45.83 -17.77
C ARG A 3 14.32 44.52 -18.51
N PRO A 4 15.25 43.67 -18.03
CA PRO A 4 15.53 42.37 -18.64
C PRO A 4 14.26 41.49 -18.74
N GLU A 5 14.13 40.76 -19.85
CA GLU A 5 12.96 39.88 -20.11
C GLU A 5 12.78 38.81 -19.04
N GLN A 6 13.87 38.33 -18.44
CA GLN A 6 13.82 37.38 -17.34
C GLN A 6 13.02 37.92 -16.15
N HIS A 7 13.19 39.20 -15.79
CA HIS A 7 12.40 39.78 -14.69
C HIS A 7 10.91 39.88 -14.99
N ASN A 8 10.53 40.02 -16.27
CA ASN A 8 9.12 39.99 -16.66
C ASN A 8 8.56 38.57 -16.53
N THR A 9 9.33 37.57 -16.96
CA THR A 9 8.99 36.15 -16.83
C THR A 9 8.86 35.74 -15.37
N ASP A 10 9.80 36.15 -14.52
CA ASP A 10 9.75 35.87 -13.09
C ASP A 10 8.54 36.53 -12.43
N SER A 11 8.27 37.82 -12.70
CA SER A 11 7.06 38.48 -12.17
C SER A 11 5.77 37.81 -12.63
N ALA A 12 5.69 37.37 -13.89
CA ALA A 12 4.52 36.67 -14.41
C ALA A 12 4.36 35.28 -13.75
N GLY A 13 5.45 34.56 -13.51
CA GLY A 13 5.44 33.30 -12.77
C GLY A 13 5.00 33.47 -11.32
N LYS A 14 5.49 34.50 -10.62
CA LYS A 14 5.05 34.83 -9.25
C LYS A 14 3.55 35.13 -9.20
N ALA A 15 3.04 35.93 -10.14
CA ALA A 15 1.62 36.24 -10.24
C ALA A 15 0.77 34.99 -10.54
N LEU A 16 1.25 34.10 -11.42
CA LEU A 16 0.59 32.84 -11.73
C LEU A 16 0.53 31.92 -10.49
N LEU A 17 1.63 31.81 -9.74
CA LEU A 17 1.67 31.04 -8.50
C LEU A 17 0.64 31.56 -7.49
N ALA A 18 0.64 32.87 -7.24
CA ALA A 18 -0.30 33.49 -6.32
C ALA A 18 -1.77 33.25 -6.74
N ASP A 19 -2.09 33.42 -8.02
CA ASP A 19 -3.44 33.20 -8.56
C ASP A 19 -3.90 31.74 -8.38
N VAL A 20 -3.06 30.77 -8.72
CA VAL A 20 -3.39 29.35 -8.58
C VAL A 20 -3.58 28.98 -7.11
N PHE A 21 -2.69 29.43 -6.22
CA PHE A 21 -2.74 29.05 -4.81
C PHE A 21 -3.91 29.72 -4.09
N ALA A 22 -4.22 30.98 -4.43
CA ALA A 22 -5.43 31.65 -3.93
C ALA A 22 -6.71 30.90 -4.33
N LYS A 23 -6.79 30.36 -5.57
CA LYS A 23 -7.92 29.53 -6.02
C LYS A 23 -8.02 28.19 -5.28
N LEU A 24 -6.92 27.69 -4.74
CA LEU A 24 -6.91 26.51 -3.86
C LEU A 24 -7.31 26.86 -2.41
N GLY A 25 -7.51 28.14 -2.11
CA GLY A 25 -7.80 28.66 -0.78
C GLY A 25 -6.55 28.86 0.09
N TRP A 26 -5.35 28.85 -0.48
CA TRP A 26 -4.10 28.90 0.29
C TRP A 26 -3.51 30.30 0.36
N VAL A 27 -2.76 30.57 1.43
CA VAL A 27 -2.07 31.85 1.64
C VAL A 27 -0.62 31.70 1.21
N VAL A 28 -0.14 32.65 0.39
CA VAL A 28 1.23 32.70 -0.11
C VAL A 28 1.94 33.91 0.48
N ASN A 29 3.04 33.67 1.19
CA ASN A 29 3.89 34.69 1.78
C ASN A 29 5.24 34.73 1.06
N GLU A 30 5.62 35.88 0.51
CA GLU A 30 6.91 36.05 -0.16
C GLU A 30 8.05 36.19 0.86
N ILE A 31 9.14 35.46 0.64
CA ILE A 31 10.35 35.52 1.47
C ILE A 31 11.28 36.58 0.86
N GLN A 32 11.53 37.65 1.60
CA GLN A 32 12.28 38.82 1.11
C GLN A 32 13.77 38.56 0.86
N VAL A 33 14.37 37.55 1.52
CA VAL A 33 15.79 37.23 1.39
C VAL A 33 15.94 35.84 0.78
N ASP A 34 16.38 35.80 -0.49
CA ASP A 34 16.50 34.57 -1.26
C ASP A 34 17.76 33.79 -0.89
N TYR A 35 17.57 32.71 -0.13
CA TYR A 35 18.57 31.68 0.11
C TYR A 35 18.09 30.34 -0.47
N GLY A 36 17.44 30.36 -1.64
CA GLY A 36 16.87 29.18 -2.25
C GLY A 36 15.42 28.90 -1.80
N ARG A 37 14.69 29.94 -1.38
CA ARG A 37 13.26 29.90 -1.06
C ARG A 37 12.63 31.21 -1.47
N ASP A 38 11.60 31.13 -2.29
CA ASP A 38 10.89 32.30 -2.80
C ASP A 38 9.62 32.58 -1.97
N PHE A 39 8.93 31.52 -1.55
CA PHE A 39 7.66 31.63 -0.82
C PHE A 39 7.55 30.64 0.32
N GLN A 40 6.72 31.00 1.30
CA GLN A 40 6.13 30.08 2.24
C GLN A 40 4.63 30.06 2.03
N VAL A 41 4.04 28.87 2.04
CA VAL A 41 2.62 28.67 1.77
C VAL A 41 1.97 28.00 2.98
N GLU A 42 0.80 28.52 3.36
CA GLU A 42 -0.04 27.95 4.40
C GLU A 42 -1.33 27.38 3.79
N VAL A 43 -1.62 26.14 4.13
CA VAL A 43 -2.77 25.38 3.64
C VAL A 43 -3.97 25.65 4.54
N PHE A 44 -5.05 26.11 3.93
CA PHE A 44 -6.36 26.23 4.56
C PHE A 44 -7.32 25.20 3.98
N GLN A 45 -8.26 24.77 4.81
CA GLN A 45 -9.38 23.91 4.44
C GLN A 45 -10.63 24.47 5.12
N ASP A 46 -11.72 24.60 4.35
CA ASP A 46 -12.99 25.14 4.85
C ASP A 46 -12.86 26.50 5.56
N ASN A 47 -11.96 27.36 5.04
CA ASN A 47 -11.59 28.67 5.59
C ASN A 47 -10.88 28.65 6.95
N GLU A 48 -10.41 27.49 7.41
CA GLU A 48 -9.62 27.33 8.63
C GLU A 48 -8.19 26.92 8.31
N SER A 49 -7.22 27.45 9.08
CA SER A 49 -5.83 27.03 8.94
C SER A 49 -5.70 25.57 9.38
N THR A 50 -5.03 24.77 8.55
CA THR A 50 -4.72 23.37 8.88
C THR A 50 -3.44 23.25 9.72
N GLY A 51 -2.75 24.37 9.99
CA GLY A 51 -1.39 24.39 10.54
C GLY A 51 -0.33 23.82 9.59
N THR A 52 -0.70 23.46 8.36
CA THR A 52 0.23 22.90 7.37
C THR A 52 0.89 24.00 6.58
N THR A 53 2.20 24.14 6.76
CA THR A 53 3.05 25.01 5.93
C THR A 53 4.09 24.23 5.12
N PHE A 54 4.52 24.82 3.99
CA PHE A 54 5.62 24.35 3.18
C PHE A 54 6.30 25.52 2.46
N ASP A 55 7.59 25.36 2.15
CA ASP A 55 8.39 26.33 1.43
C ASP A 55 8.36 26.01 -0.09
N VAL A 56 8.52 27.04 -0.91
CA VAL A 56 8.54 26.93 -2.37
C VAL A 56 9.77 27.61 -2.94
N GLN A 57 10.47 26.89 -3.81
CA GLN A 57 11.35 27.48 -4.82
C GLN A 57 10.60 27.53 -6.15
N LEU A 58 10.43 28.71 -6.70
CA LEU A 58 9.81 28.95 -8.00
C LEU A 58 10.88 29.08 -9.09
N LYS A 59 10.69 28.36 -10.19
CA LYS A 59 11.41 28.53 -11.45
C LYS A 59 10.43 28.90 -12.54
N SER A 60 10.61 30.08 -13.15
CA SER A 60 9.70 30.61 -14.15
C SER A 60 10.34 30.56 -15.54
N SER A 61 9.58 30.09 -16.53
CA SER A 61 10.02 30.09 -17.93
C SER A 61 8.86 30.39 -18.88
N GLN A 62 9.15 31.07 -20.00
CA GLN A 62 8.19 31.24 -21.09
C GLN A 62 7.94 29.92 -21.84
N ALA A 63 8.90 29.01 -21.84
CA ALA A 63 8.80 27.70 -22.44
C ALA A 63 9.73 26.75 -21.68
N PRO A 64 9.22 26.07 -20.63
CA PRO A 64 10.00 25.08 -19.91
C PRO A 64 10.50 23.95 -20.83
N ALA A 65 11.61 23.32 -20.47
CA ALA A 65 12.19 22.22 -21.24
C ALA A 65 11.40 20.92 -21.02
N TYR A 66 10.26 20.79 -21.70
CA TYR A 66 9.51 19.53 -21.74
C TYR A 66 10.33 18.42 -22.40
N SER A 67 10.19 17.20 -21.88
CA SER A 67 10.72 16.01 -22.53
C SER A 67 10.10 15.81 -23.92
N ALA A 68 10.75 15.02 -24.77
CA ALA A 68 10.22 14.71 -26.10
C ALA A 68 8.84 14.02 -26.07
N ALA A 69 8.57 13.24 -25.01
CA ALA A 69 7.28 12.58 -24.79
C ALA A 69 6.26 13.48 -24.05
N GLY A 70 6.68 14.63 -23.53
CA GLY A 70 5.82 15.54 -22.75
C GLY A 70 5.45 15.03 -21.35
N ASP A 71 6.10 13.98 -20.86
CA ASP A 71 5.84 13.33 -19.56
C ASP A 71 6.50 14.04 -18.37
N PHE A 72 7.57 14.81 -18.59
CA PHE A 72 8.20 15.63 -17.57
C PHE A 72 8.83 16.91 -18.12
N ILE A 73 9.16 17.84 -17.23
CA ILE A 73 9.96 19.03 -17.47
C ILE A 73 11.32 18.84 -16.84
N SER A 74 12.39 19.07 -17.62
CA SER A 74 13.76 19.11 -17.10
C SER A 74 14.05 20.49 -16.55
N GLN A 75 14.23 20.60 -15.24
CA GLN A 75 14.60 21.85 -14.58
C GLN A 75 16.00 21.73 -13.98
N GLU A 76 16.94 22.50 -14.53
CA GLU A 76 18.26 22.65 -13.94
C GLU A 76 18.20 23.57 -12.72
N ILE A 77 18.82 23.14 -11.62
CA ILE A 77 19.04 23.94 -10.43
C ILE A 77 20.51 23.85 -10.03
N ALA A 78 21.05 24.89 -9.39
CA ALA A 78 22.42 24.84 -8.88
C ALA A 78 22.54 23.73 -7.84
N THR A 79 23.66 23.00 -7.83
CA THR A 79 23.91 21.89 -6.88
C THR A 79 23.82 22.35 -5.43
N ALA A 80 24.21 23.59 -5.14
CA ALA A 80 24.03 24.19 -3.81
C ALA A 80 22.54 24.33 -3.44
N SER A 81 21.70 24.83 -4.34
CA SER A 81 20.25 24.92 -4.13
C SER A 81 19.60 23.53 -4.02
N ALA A 82 20.03 22.56 -4.83
CA ALA A 82 19.56 21.18 -4.72
C ALA A 82 19.91 20.57 -3.35
N ARG A 83 21.17 20.73 -2.90
CA ARG A 83 21.62 20.26 -1.59
C ARG A 83 20.82 20.92 -0.47
N TYR A 84 20.61 22.23 -0.56
CA TYR A 84 19.82 22.97 0.42
C TYR A 84 18.38 22.44 0.51
N LEU A 85 17.67 22.33 -0.62
CA LEU A 85 16.28 21.85 -0.67
C LEU A 85 16.16 20.39 -0.24
N CYS A 86 17.05 19.51 -0.70
CA CYS A 86 16.95 18.07 -0.46
C CYS A 86 17.40 17.66 0.95
N ARG A 87 18.39 18.33 1.55
CA ARG A 87 19.09 17.84 2.76
C ARG A 87 19.09 18.81 3.93
N GLU A 88 19.30 20.10 3.68
CA GLU A 88 19.56 21.08 4.76
C GLU A 88 18.25 21.67 5.29
N LEU A 89 17.28 21.90 4.41
CA LEU A 89 16.01 22.49 4.78
C LEU A 89 15.20 21.53 5.67
N ARG A 90 14.68 22.06 6.78
CA ARG A 90 13.94 21.31 7.81
C ARG A 90 12.42 21.45 7.72
N SER A 91 11.93 22.31 6.84
CA SER A 91 10.54 22.43 6.41
C SER A 91 10.31 21.64 5.12
N PRO A 92 9.09 21.11 4.90
CA PRO A 92 8.72 20.57 3.59
C PRO A 92 8.94 21.62 2.50
N ALA A 93 9.62 21.23 1.42
CA ALA A 93 9.87 22.11 0.28
C ALA A 93 9.40 21.53 -1.04
N LEU A 94 8.86 22.40 -1.89
CA LEU A 94 8.51 22.09 -3.27
C LEU A 94 9.32 22.93 -4.25
N LEU A 95 9.75 22.28 -5.35
CA LEU A 95 10.20 22.97 -6.55
C LEU A 95 8.99 23.15 -7.46
N ILE A 96 8.61 24.40 -7.74
CA ILE A 96 7.52 24.72 -8.66
C ILE A 96 8.08 25.29 -9.95
N VAL A 97 7.67 24.71 -11.08
CA VAL A 97 7.97 25.22 -12.41
C VAL A 97 6.75 25.91 -12.98
N ALA A 98 6.87 27.19 -13.29
CA ALA A 98 5.85 28.00 -13.94
C ALA A 98 6.10 28.08 -15.45
N ASP A 99 5.20 27.47 -16.23
CA ASP A 99 5.05 27.70 -17.66
C ASP A 99 4.20 28.97 -17.85
N VAL A 100 4.87 30.10 -18.02
CA VAL A 100 4.22 31.42 -18.08
C VAL A 100 3.36 31.56 -19.34
N LYS A 101 3.84 31.03 -20.48
CA LYS A 101 3.14 31.14 -21.76
C LYS A 101 1.84 30.34 -21.76
N ASN A 102 1.87 29.12 -21.25
CA ASN A 102 0.68 28.27 -21.18
C ASN A 102 -0.12 28.43 -19.89
N ARG A 103 0.35 29.27 -18.95
CA ARG A 103 -0.25 29.52 -17.63
C ARG A 103 -0.44 28.25 -16.80
N ARG A 104 0.57 27.38 -16.76
CA ARG A 104 0.54 26.11 -16.01
C ARG A 104 1.61 26.09 -14.92
N LEU A 105 1.29 25.43 -13.81
CA LEU A 105 2.24 25.18 -12.72
C LEU A 105 2.42 23.68 -12.55
N PHE A 106 3.66 23.27 -12.39
CA PHE A 106 4.04 21.89 -12.09
C PHE A 106 4.89 21.86 -10.83
N TRP A 107 4.82 20.78 -10.06
CA TRP A 107 5.58 20.66 -8.83
C TRP A 107 6.34 19.35 -8.72
N ALA A 108 7.47 19.41 -8.02
CA ALA A 108 8.21 18.26 -7.53
C ALA A 108 8.57 18.46 -6.06
N ALA A 109 8.77 17.38 -5.32
CA ALA A 109 9.17 17.39 -3.92
C ALA A 109 10.62 16.89 -3.79
N PRO A 110 11.64 17.77 -3.83
CA PRO A 110 13.04 17.35 -3.86
C PRO A 110 13.45 16.46 -2.68
N GLN A 111 12.82 16.64 -1.52
CA GLN A 111 13.09 15.86 -0.30
C GLN A 111 12.62 14.39 -0.40
N LEU A 112 11.77 14.07 -1.37
CA LEU A 112 11.29 12.71 -1.66
C LEU A 112 11.97 12.09 -2.89
N ASP A 113 12.75 12.88 -3.64
CA ASP A 113 13.42 12.43 -4.84
C ASP A 113 14.70 11.67 -4.49
N MET A 114 14.62 10.34 -4.51
CA MET A 114 15.74 9.46 -4.22
C MET A 114 16.84 9.56 -5.29
N ALA A 115 16.48 9.80 -6.55
CA ALA A 115 17.45 9.92 -7.64
C ALA A 115 18.24 11.22 -7.52
N ALA A 116 17.58 12.33 -7.19
CA ALA A 116 18.24 13.60 -6.88
C ALA A 116 19.16 13.45 -5.66
N GLN A 117 18.74 12.71 -4.63
CA GLN A 117 19.56 12.46 -3.45
C GLN A 117 20.81 11.63 -3.77
N GLN A 118 20.70 10.56 -4.56
CA GLN A 118 21.83 9.75 -5.03
C GLN A 118 22.80 10.55 -5.89
N ALA A 119 22.29 11.33 -6.84
CA ALA A 119 23.11 12.19 -7.69
C ALA A 119 23.94 13.22 -6.89
N LEU A 120 23.40 13.70 -5.76
CA LEU A 120 24.12 14.59 -4.83
C LEU A 120 25.22 13.89 -4.01
N ASP A 121 25.18 12.55 -3.89
CA ASP A 121 26.23 11.74 -3.26
C ASP A 121 27.33 11.37 -4.25
N ASP A 122 26.95 11.00 -5.48
CA ASP A 122 27.87 10.49 -6.50
C ASP A 122 28.76 11.58 -7.11
N ASP A 123 28.24 12.81 -7.27
CA ASP A 123 28.96 13.87 -7.98
C ASP A 123 29.13 15.15 -7.14
N LYS A 124 30.31 15.24 -6.51
CA LYS A 124 30.71 16.42 -5.72
C LYS A 124 31.13 17.63 -6.56
N ASN A 125 31.35 17.46 -7.87
CA ASN A 125 31.97 18.48 -8.72
C ASN A 125 31.01 19.11 -9.76
N THR A 126 29.86 18.50 -10.02
CA THR A 126 28.88 19.07 -10.94
C THR A 126 28.21 20.32 -10.35
N LYS A 127 28.14 21.40 -11.15
CA LYS A 127 27.60 22.72 -10.74
C LYS A 127 26.07 22.76 -10.71
N THR A 128 25.40 21.91 -11.48
CA THR A 128 23.94 21.87 -11.62
C THR A 128 23.39 20.45 -11.49
N LEU A 129 22.22 20.33 -10.88
CA LEU A 129 21.43 19.10 -10.85
C LEU A 129 20.19 19.30 -11.70
N THR A 130 19.86 18.33 -12.56
CA THR A 130 18.59 18.33 -13.29
C THR A 130 17.54 17.60 -12.47
N VAL A 131 16.50 18.33 -12.06
CA VAL A 131 15.31 17.75 -11.44
C VAL A 131 14.26 17.52 -12.52
N ARG A 132 13.71 16.30 -12.58
CA ARG A 132 12.61 15.95 -13.50
C ARG A 132 11.28 16.21 -12.81
N VAL A 133 10.52 17.17 -13.31
CA VAL A 133 9.22 17.56 -12.76
C VAL A 133 8.12 16.92 -13.63
N PRO A 134 7.38 15.91 -13.13
CA PRO A 134 6.38 15.20 -13.95
C PRO A 134 5.23 16.12 -14.37
N THR A 135 4.78 16.03 -15.62
CA THR A 135 3.65 16.85 -16.11
C THR A 135 2.31 16.43 -15.55
N SER A 136 2.21 15.20 -15.02
CA SER A 136 1.08 14.72 -14.23
C SER A 136 0.90 15.48 -12.90
N GLN A 137 1.96 16.10 -12.39
CA GLN A 137 1.95 16.94 -11.19
C GLN A 137 1.55 18.39 -11.51
N GLY A 138 0.54 18.56 -12.35
CA GLY A 138 0.02 19.86 -12.76
C GLY A 138 -1.06 20.40 -11.80
N LEU A 139 -0.89 21.62 -11.31
CA LEU A 139 -1.91 22.30 -10.50
C LEU A 139 -2.96 23.00 -11.37
N PRO A 140 -4.23 23.06 -10.93
CA PRO A 140 -4.75 22.65 -9.61
C PRO A 140 -5.11 21.15 -9.48
N ALA A 141 -5.12 20.39 -10.59
CA ALA A 141 -5.65 19.02 -10.62
C ALA A 141 -4.93 18.05 -9.66
N SER A 142 -3.63 18.23 -9.43
CA SER A 142 -2.83 17.38 -8.55
C SER A 142 -2.77 17.84 -7.08
N LYS A 143 -3.74 18.63 -6.60
CA LYS A 143 -3.74 19.20 -5.22
C LYS A 143 -3.58 18.13 -4.14
N GLU A 144 -4.38 17.06 -4.19
CA GLU A 144 -4.36 16.01 -3.16
C GLU A 144 -3.04 15.22 -3.15
N ALA A 145 -2.47 14.96 -4.33
CA ALA A 145 -1.16 14.36 -4.47
C ALA A 145 -0.05 15.26 -3.89
N LEU A 146 -0.15 16.57 -4.08
CA LEU A 146 0.75 17.56 -3.49
C LEU A 146 0.68 17.53 -1.96
N LEU A 147 -0.52 17.56 -1.38
CA LEU A 147 -0.69 17.48 0.08
C LEU A 147 -0.16 16.17 0.66
N THR A 148 -0.36 15.06 -0.04
CA THR A 148 0.21 13.76 0.33
C THR A 148 1.74 13.79 0.32
N ALA A 149 2.35 14.38 -0.71
CA ALA A 149 3.81 14.55 -0.79
C ALA A 149 4.35 15.44 0.33
N ILE A 150 3.64 16.52 0.72
CA ILE A 150 4.02 17.33 1.89
C ILE A 150 4.00 16.48 3.16
N GLY A 151 2.95 15.68 3.37
CA GLY A 151 2.85 14.76 4.51
C GLY A 151 4.02 13.78 4.57
N GLN A 152 4.37 13.17 3.43
CA GLN A 152 5.52 12.26 3.32
C GLN A 152 6.84 12.98 3.61
N ALA A 153 7.04 14.18 3.06
CA ALA A 153 8.25 14.98 3.31
C ALA A 153 8.41 15.31 4.79
N ARG A 154 7.31 15.63 5.50
CA ARG A 154 7.34 15.82 6.96
C ARG A 154 7.81 14.58 7.71
N VAL A 155 7.34 13.39 7.32
CA VAL A 155 7.78 12.14 7.94
C VAL A 155 9.29 11.95 7.74
N VAL A 156 9.79 12.14 6.52
CA VAL A 156 11.24 12.05 6.24
C VAL A 156 12.05 13.04 7.08
N LEU A 157 11.61 14.29 7.15
CA LEU A 157 12.28 15.34 7.92
C LEU A 157 12.25 15.08 9.44
N ALA A 158 11.12 14.60 9.96
CA ALA A 158 10.99 14.19 11.35
C ALA A 158 11.92 13.01 11.67
N SER A 159 11.98 12.00 10.80
CA SER A 159 12.89 10.86 10.94
C SER A 159 14.36 11.30 10.95
N ARG A 160 14.77 12.19 10.04
CA ARG A 160 16.13 12.76 10.03
C ARG A 160 16.43 13.50 11.33
N SER A 161 15.49 14.31 11.80
CA SER A 161 15.64 15.06 13.05
C SER A 161 15.77 14.11 14.26
N LEU A 162 15.03 13.00 14.31
CA LEU A 162 15.15 11.99 15.35
C LEU A 162 16.51 11.30 15.33
N LEU A 163 17.09 11.04 14.14
CA LEU A 163 18.40 10.40 14.00
C LEU A 163 19.56 11.32 14.39
N GLU A 164 19.41 12.64 14.25
CA GLU A 164 20.45 13.62 14.60
C GLU A 164 20.51 13.91 16.10
N VAL A 165 19.41 13.73 16.83
CA VAL A 165 19.35 13.98 18.26
C VAL A 165 19.94 12.80 19.03
N SER A 166 20.86 13.07 19.94
CA SER A 166 21.41 12.02 20.80
C SER A 166 20.34 11.45 21.73
N THR A 167 20.44 10.15 22.05
CA THR A 167 19.49 9.43 22.91
C THR A 167 19.24 10.14 24.25
N ALA A 168 20.30 10.69 24.87
CA ALA A 168 20.19 11.41 26.14
C ALA A 168 19.39 12.71 26.00
N LYS A 169 19.63 13.50 24.93
CA LYS A 169 18.87 14.72 24.66
C LYS A 169 17.42 14.42 24.31
N PHE A 170 17.19 13.37 23.53
CA PHE A 170 15.84 12.90 23.20
C PHE A 170 15.05 12.53 24.46
N ALA A 171 15.62 11.69 25.33
CA ALA A 171 14.97 11.29 26.58
C ALA A 171 14.65 12.50 27.47
N ALA A 172 15.63 13.39 27.69
CA ALA A 172 15.42 14.61 28.49
C ALA A 172 14.36 15.56 27.89
N SER A 173 14.30 15.67 26.56
CA SER A 173 13.34 16.56 25.88
C SER A 173 11.90 16.07 25.90
N THR A 174 11.70 14.76 26.07
CA THR A 174 10.37 14.13 26.09
C THR A 174 9.85 13.92 27.51
N GLU A 175 10.76 13.93 28.49
CA GLU A 175 10.42 13.78 29.91
C GLU A 175 9.37 14.81 30.33
N LYS A 176 8.27 14.35 30.93
CA LYS A 176 7.11 15.15 31.40
C LYS A 176 6.30 15.88 30.31
N ARG A 177 6.71 15.83 29.04
CA ARG A 177 5.98 16.45 27.92
C ARG A 177 5.12 15.46 27.15
N LEU A 178 5.52 14.19 27.15
CA LEU A 178 4.84 13.10 26.44
C LEU A 178 4.65 11.91 27.39
N ASP A 179 3.61 11.13 27.11
CA ASP A 179 3.46 9.80 27.71
C ASP A 179 4.61 8.90 27.23
N GLN A 180 5.52 8.60 28.14
CA GLN A 180 6.73 7.82 27.88
C GLN A 180 6.42 6.37 27.49
N ALA A 181 5.36 5.78 28.05
CA ALA A 181 4.97 4.42 27.71
C ALA A 181 4.39 4.38 26.29
N ALA A 182 3.49 5.31 25.96
CA ALA A 182 2.93 5.42 24.62
C ALA A 182 4.00 5.75 23.57
N LEU A 183 4.92 6.67 23.86
CA LEU A 183 6.03 7.03 22.98
C LEU A 183 6.97 5.84 22.73
N SER A 184 7.39 5.15 23.80
CA SER A 184 8.25 3.97 23.67
C SER A 184 7.57 2.87 22.86
N GLN A 185 6.27 2.63 23.08
CA GLN A 185 5.52 1.65 22.31
C GLN A 185 5.41 2.06 20.83
N ASN A 186 5.08 3.31 20.54
CA ASN A 186 4.93 3.79 19.16
C ASN A 186 6.25 3.70 18.37
N LEU A 187 7.38 4.11 18.96
CA LEU A 187 8.68 3.98 18.33
C LEU A 187 9.05 2.52 18.09
N ARG A 188 8.73 1.63 19.04
CA ARG A 188 8.99 0.20 18.90
C ARG A 188 8.13 -0.41 17.81
N ASP A 189 6.83 -0.08 17.75
CA ASP A 189 5.93 -0.56 16.69
C ASP A 189 6.39 -0.10 15.30
N LYS A 190 6.88 1.14 15.15
CA LYS A 190 7.48 1.62 13.90
C LYS A 190 8.75 0.86 13.53
N SER A 191 9.62 0.61 14.50
CA SER A 191 10.84 -0.19 14.29
C SER A 191 10.50 -1.62 13.85
N ASP A 192 9.54 -2.26 14.53
CA ASP A 192 9.13 -3.62 14.20
C ASP A 192 8.46 -3.68 12.82
N PHE A 193 7.69 -2.66 12.44
CA PHE A 193 7.11 -2.57 11.09
C PHE A 193 8.18 -2.39 10.00
N LEU A 194 9.27 -1.65 10.28
CA LEU A 194 10.42 -1.59 9.38
C LEU A 194 11.07 -2.97 9.20
N ASN A 195 11.17 -3.77 10.26
CA ASN A 195 11.67 -5.15 10.16
C ASN A 195 10.73 -6.04 9.31
N VAL A 196 9.42 -5.89 9.43
CA VAL A 196 8.46 -6.60 8.55
C VAL A 196 8.66 -6.20 7.09
N ARG A 197 8.90 -4.92 6.81
CA ARG A 197 9.19 -4.44 5.44
C ARG A 197 10.54 -4.90 4.92
N GLU A 198 11.53 -5.03 5.79
CA GLU A 198 12.82 -5.62 5.44
C GLU A 198 12.67 -7.09 5.06
N ALA A 199 11.89 -7.86 5.82
CA ALA A 199 11.56 -9.24 5.46
C ALA A 199 10.84 -9.33 4.10
N GLU A 200 9.97 -8.36 3.79
CA GLU A 200 9.35 -8.26 2.46
C GLU A 200 10.39 -8.04 1.36
N ASN A 201 11.32 -7.10 1.54
CA ASN A 201 12.39 -6.83 0.58
C ASN A 201 13.28 -8.07 0.37
N GLN A 202 13.67 -8.74 1.46
CA GLN A 202 14.45 -9.99 1.41
C GLN A 202 13.70 -11.07 0.63
N SER A 203 12.38 -11.22 0.87
CA SER A 203 11.56 -12.18 0.15
C SER A 203 11.44 -11.85 -1.35
N ALA A 204 11.33 -10.57 -1.71
CA ALA A 204 11.29 -10.12 -3.10
C ALA A 204 12.64 -10.33 -3.81
N ALA A 205 13.75 -10.27 -3.07
CA ALA A 205 15.08 -10.63 -3.55
C ALA A 205 15.32 -12.16 -3.63
N GLY A 206 14.37 -12.98 -3.18
CA GLY A 206 14.46 -14.44 -3.17
C GLY A 206 15.14 -15.04 -1.92
N ASP A 207 15.59 -14.22 -0.97
CA ASP A 207 16.17 -14.69 0.29
C ASP A 207 15.07 -15.00 1.32
N LEU A 208 14.41 -16.14 1.12
CA LEU A 208 13.31 -16.57 1.97
C LEU A 208 13.78 -17.03 3.37
N THR A 209 15.07 -17.35 3.55
CA THR A 209 15.60 -17.76 4.85
C THR A 209 15.82 -16.55 5.74
N ALA A 210 16.50 -15.51 5.25
CA ALA A 210 16.67 -14.27 5.99
C ALA A 210 15.32 -13.62 6.33
N ALA A 211 14.37 -13.65 5.38
CA ALA A 211 13.02 -13.12 5.60
C ALA A 211 12.30 -13.82 6.78
N ARG A 212 12.43 -15.15 6.90
CA ARG A 212 11.86 -15.92 8.02
C ARG A 212 12.50 -15.57 9.35
N GLU A 213 13.83 -15.44 9.39
CA GLU A 213 14.56 -15.09 10.60
C GLU A 213 14.14 -13.71 11.11
N THR A 214 14.09 -12.72 10.21
CA THR A 214 13.64 -11.35 10.52
C THR A 214 12.22 -11.34 11.10
N LEU A 215 11.27 -12.11 10.52
CA LEU A 215 9.91 -12.19 11.06
C LEU A 215 9.82 -12.94 12.39
N LYS A 216 10.67 -13.96 12.60
CA LYS A 216 10.72 -14.70 13.86
C LYS A 216 11.06 -13.77 15.03
N ASP A 217 11.97 -12.83 14.82
CA ASP A 217 12.34 -11.84 15.83
C ASP A 217 11.16 -10.92 16.19
N VAL A 218 10.42 -10.42 15.18
CA VAL A 218 9.22 -9.59 15.39
C VAL A 218 8.11 -10.38 16.12
N LEU A 219 7.87 -11.63 15.74
CA LEU A 219 6.84 -12.47 16.36
C LEU A 219 7.20 -12.84 17.81
N GLY A 220 8.49 -13.08 18.07
CA GLY A 220 9.03 -13.42 19.38
C GLY A 220 9.14 -12.23 20.35
N ALA A 221 9.19 -11.00 19.84
CA ALA A 221 9.38 -9.81 20.66
C ALA A 221 8.21 -9.58 21.63
N VAL A 222 8.50 -9.57 22.93
CA VAL A 222 7.48 -9.51 24.01
C VAL A 222 6.67 -8.21 23.98
N LYS A 223 7.30 -7.11 23.59
CA LYS A 223 6.69 -5.77 23.64
C LYS A 223 6.14 -5.28 22.29
N SER A 224 6.19 -6.10 21.25
CA SER A 224 5.60 -5.73 19.96
C SER A 224 4.08 -5.76 20.05
N SER A 225 3.42 -4.78 19.46
CA SER A 225 1.97 -4.72 19.44
C SER A 225 1.36 -5.92 18.70
N ILE A 226 0.10 -6.23 19.06
CA ILE A 226 -0.69 -7.28 18.40
C ILE A 226 -0.85 -6.98 16.90
N GLU A 227 -0.95 -5.71 16.53
CA GLU A 227 -1.12 -5.27 15.15
C GLU A 227 0.12 -5.61 14.31
N VAL A 228 1.31 -5.22 14.75
CA VAL A 228 2.55 -5.53 14.03
C VAL A 228 2.79 -7.03 13.94
N LYS A 229 2.50 -7.79 15.01
CA LYS A 229 2.58 -9.26 14.96
C LYS A 229 1.57 -9.90 14.00
N LEU A 230 0.37 -9.33 13.87
CA LEU A 230 -0.60 -9.80 12.89
C LEU A 230 -0.08 -9.59 11.47
N TYR A 231 0.47 -8.41 11.16
CA TYR A 231 1.11 -8.13 9.88
C TYR A 231 2.30 -9.06 9.61
N ALA A 232 3.13 -9.32 10.62
CA ALA A 232 4.23 -10.28 10.52
C ALA A 232 3.74 -11.70 10.18
N LEU A 233 2.61 -12.15 10.74
CA LEU A 233 1.99 -13.44 10.37
C LEU A 233 1.50 -13.46 8.92
N LEU A 234 0.88 -12.39 8.45
CA LEU A 234 0.46 -12.26 7.05
C LEU A 234 1.66 -12.29 6.09
N MET A 235 2.76 -11.63 6.46
CA MET A 235 4.00 -11.67 5.69
C MET A 235 4.64 -13.08 5.71
N ALA A 236 4.61 -13.76 6.86
CA ALA A 236 5.11 -15.14 6.97
C ALA A 236 4.32 -16.08 6.04
N GLU A 237 3.00 -15.96 5.96
CA GLU A 237 2.20 -16.73 5.00
C GLU A 237 2.59 -16.46 3.55
N LYS A 238 2.85 -15.20 3.18
CA LYS A 238 3.32 -14.83 1.84
C LYS A 238 4.67 -15.50 1.55
N ILE A 239 5.61 -15.46 2.49
CA ILE A 239 6.94 -16.09 2.35
C ILE A 239 6.83 -17.61 2.19
N GLU A 240 6.00 -18.29 3.00
CA GLU A 240 5.82 -19.73 2.87
C GLU A 240 5.13 -20.11 1.55
N THR A 241 4.19 -19.30 1.08
CA THR A 241 3.55 -19.48 -0.23
C THR A 241 4.58 -19.38 -1.37
N LEU A 242 5.46 -18.37 -1.31
CA LEU A 242 6.56 -18.23 -2.27
C LEU A 242 7.54 -19.40 -2.17
N ALA A 243 7.81 -19.92 -0.98
CA ALA A 243 8.70 -21.06 -0.79
C ALA A 243 8.14 -22.35 -1.39
N VAL A 244 6.82 -22.58 -1.31
CA VAL A 244 6.17 -23.72 -1.99
C VAL A 244 6.35 -23.58 -3.50
N ALA A 245 6.09 -22.41 -4.06
CA ALA A 245 6.25 -22.17 -5.50
C ALA A 245 7.71 -22.35 -5.96
N ALA A 246 8.67 -21.76 -5.25
CA ALA A 246 10.10 -21.84 -5.60
C ALA A 246 10.65 -23.27 -5.58
N ASN A 247 10.11 -24.14 -4.73
CA ASN A 247 10.53 -25.55 -4.62
C ASN A 247 9.67 -26.52 -5.43
N ASN A 248 8.78 -26.03 -6.30
CA ASN A 248 7.77 -26.86 -7.00
C ASN A 248 7.00 -27.79 -6.03
N GLY A 249 6.70 -27.27 -4.84
CA GLY A 249 5.99 -28.01 -3.81
C GLY A 249 4.53 -28.31 -4.21
N PRO A 250 3.93 -29.36 -3.64
CA PRO A 250 2.51 -29.67 -3.87
C PRO A 250 1.59 -28.49 -3.54
N GLN A 251 0.69 -28.15 -4.47
CA GLN A 251 -0.27 -27.04 -4.29
C GLN A 251 -1.17 -27.22 -3.07
N GLY A 252 -1.48 -28.47 -2.68
CA GLY A 252 -2.26 -28.80 -1.48
C GLY A 252 -1.59 -28.37 -0.14
N PHE A 253 -0.35 -27.86 -0.17
CA PHE A 253 0.25 -27.22 1.00
C PHE A 253 -0.24 -25.78 1.22
N LEU A 254 -0.65 -25.07 0.16
CA LEU A 254 -1.08 -23.67 0.27
C LEU A 254 -2.30 -23.47 1.21
N PRO A 255 -3.38 -24.28 1.11
CA PRO A 255 -4.51 -24.14 2.03
C PRO A 255 -4.13 -24.47 3.49
N ARG A 256 -3.15 -25.36 3.69
CA ARG A 256 -2.67 -25.73 5.04
C ARG A 256 -1.86 -24.61 5.67
N ILE A 257 -0.99 -23.95 4.90
CA ILE A 257 -0.26 -22.76 5.33
C ILE A 257 -1.26 -21.66 5.73
N ALA A 258 -2.23 -21.36 4.85
CA ALA A 258 -3.26 -20.36 5.12
C ALA A 258 -4.05 -20.66 6.41
N LEU A 259 -4.41 -21.93 6.64
CA LEU A 259 -5.13 -22.34 7.85
C LEU A 259 -4.28 -22.24 9.11
N ALA A 260 -3.02 -22.69 9.06
CA ALA A 260 -2.09 -22.59 10.18
C ALA A 260 -1.86 -21.13 10.58
N THR A 261 -1.62 -20.25 9.61
CA THR A 261 -1.48 -18.81 9.85
C THR A 261 -2.76 -18.20 10.41
N ALA A 262 -3.93 -18.55 9.88
CA ALA A 262 -5.19 -18.04 10.40
C ALA A 262 -5.48 -18.46 11.85
N TRP A 263 -5.08 -19.68 12.24
CA TRP A 263 -5.11 -20.10 13.64
C TRP A 263 -4.16 -19.29 14.51
N ALA A 264 -2.92 -19.08 14.06
CA ALA A 264 -1.95 -18.25 14.78
C ALA A 264 -2.48 -16.82 14.98
N MET A 265 -3.07 -16.22 13.95
CA MET A 265 -3.71 -14.90 14.02
C MET A 265 -4.87 -14.88 15.05
N GLN A 266 -5.71 -15.91 15.07
CA GLN A 266 -6.82 -15.99 16.02
C GLN A 266 -6.33 -16.13 17.48
N GLN A 267 -5.27 -16.91 17.72
CA GLN A 267 -4.68 -17.03 19.05
C GLN A 267 -4.05 -15.71 19.50
N LEU A 268 -3.27 -15.07 18.61
CA LEU A 268 -2.64 -13.77 18.85
C LEU A 268 -3.69 -12.69 19.21
N THR A 269 -4.80 -12.66 18.47
CA THR A 269 -5.82 -11.61 18.64
C THR A 269 -6.83 -11.91 19.74
N ARG A 270 -6.76 -13.05 20.43
CA ARG A 270 -7.75 -13.45 21.47
C ARG A 270 -7.98 -12.38 22.54
N LYS A 271 -6.94 -11.65 22.94
CA LYS A 271 -7.03 -10.51 23.89
C LYS A 271 -6.86 -9.14 23.22
N GLY A 272 -6.78 -9.09 21.90
CA GLY A 272 -6.55 -7.87 21.13
C GLY A 272 -7.80 -7.05 20.81
N PRO A 273 -7.63 -5.98 20.03
CA PRO A 273 -8.70 -5.11 19.53
C PRO A 273 -9.79 -5.88 18.78
N GLY A 274 -11.04 -5.40 18.88
CA GLY A 274 -12.20 -6.04 18.25
C GLY A 274 -12.07 -6.21 16.72
N HIS A 275 -11.45 -5.24 16.05
CA HIS A 275 -11.25 -5.29 14.60
C HIS A 275 -10.27 -6.39 14.18
N LEU A 276 -9.14 -6.58 14.89
CA LEU A 276 -8.18 -7.65 14.61
C LEU A 276 -8.73 -9.04 14.95
N LYS A 277 -9.56 -9.15 15.99
CA LYS A 277 -10.30 -10.38 16.30
C LYS A 277 -11.23 -10.76 15.16
N PHE A 278 -11.97 -9.79 14.63
CA PHE A 278 -12.91 -10.06 13.55
C PHE A 278 -12.17 -10.36 12.24
N PHE A 279 -11.08 -9.66 11.95
CA PHE A 279 -10.17 -9.98 10.85
C PHE A 279 -9.72 -11.45 10.92
N SER A 280 -9.18 -11.88 12.06
CA SER A 280 -8.66 -13.24 12.26
C SER A 280 -9.76 -14.29 12.15
N LEU A 281 -10.97 -13.98 12.61
CA LEU A 281 -12.14 -14.86 12.47
C LEU A 281 -12.51 -15.06 10.99
N ILE A 282 -12.61 -13.97 10.22
CA ILE A 282 -12.89 -14.05 8.78
C ILE A 282 -11.80 -14.85 8.07
N ALA A 283 -10.53 -14.52 8.33
CA ALA A 283 -9.39 -15.21 7.73
C ALA A 283 -9.38 -16.72 8.03
N ARG A 284 -9.74 -17.12 9.26
CA ARG A 284 -9.86 -18.54 9.64
C ARG A 284 -10.97 -19.26 8.88
N HIS A 285 -12.15 -18.65 8.78
CA HIS A 285 -13.25 -19.24 8.01
C HIS A 285 -12.94 -19.33 6.51
N ALA A 286 -12.25 -18.32 5.96
CA ALA A 286 -11.78 -18.33 4.58
C ALA A 286 -10.74 -19.44 4.34
N ALA A 287 -9.79 -19.62 5.25
CA ALA A 287 -8.78 -20.69 5.13
C ALA A 287 -9.39 -22.10 5.30
N GLU A 288 -10.37 -22.27 6.19
CA GLU A 288 -11.15 -23.52 6.28
C GLU A 288 -11.93 -23.81 5.00
N LEU A 289 -12.53 -22.78 4.37
CA LEU A 289 -13.18 -22.93 3.07
C LEU A 289 -12.17 -23.36 2.01
N TYR A 290 -11.01 -22.72 1.98
CA TYR A 290 -9.96 -23.01 1.01
C TYR A 290 -9.50 -24.47 1.11
N LEU A 291 -9.22 -24.96 2.33
CA LEU A 291 -8.83 -26.35 2.55
C LEU A 291 -9.93 -27.34 2.13
N LEU A 292 -11.20 -27.06 2.44
CA LEU A 292 -12.32 -27.92 2.06
C LEU A 292 -12.52 -27.96 0.53
N ALA A 293 -12.39 -26.81 -0.14
CA ALA A 293 -12.51 -26.71 -1.59
C ALA A 293 -11.37 -27.46 -2.31
N ASP A 294 -10.14 -27.31 -1.82
CA ASP A 294 -8.97 -28.04 -2.33
C ASP A 294 -9.10 -29.55 -2.13
N THR A 295 -9.59 -29.98 -0.95
CA THR A 295 -9.84 -31.40 -0.68
C THR A 295 -10.92 -31.98 -1.59
N ASP A 296 -12.03 -31.25 -1.80
CA ASP A 296 -13.10 -31.65 -2.74
C ASP A 296 -12.57 -31.78 -4.17
N TRP A 297 -11.71 -30.84 -4.57
CA TRP A 297 -11.07 -30.84 -5.89
C TRP A 297 -10.16 -32.05 -6.10
N GLY A 298 -9.30 -32.36 -5.13
CA GLY A 298 -8.44 -33.56 -5.20
C GLY A 298 -9.26 -34.85 -5.31
N LEU A 299 -10.33 -34.97 -4.52
CA LEU A 299 -11.24 -36.11 -4.60
C LEU A 299 -11.97 -36.16 -5.95
N PHE A 300 -12.36 -35.01 -6.52
CA PHE A 300 -12.97 -34.93 -7.86
C PHE A 300 -12.03 -35.44 -8.95
N LEU A 301 -10.76 -35.02 -8.93
CA LEU A 301 -9.77 -35.50 -9.89
C LEU A 301 -9.56 -37.01 -9.76
N ASN A 302 -9.43 -37.53 -8.54
CA ASN A 302 -9.31 -38.97 -8.30
C ASN A 302 -10.54 -39.73 -8.82
N TRP A 303 -11.75 -39.23 -8.53
CA TRP A 303 -13.00 -39.82 -9.02
C TRP A 303 -13.06 -39.85 -10.55
N ARG A 304 -12.66 -38.76 -11.22
CA ARG A 304 -12.60 -38.66 -12.70
C ARG A 304 -11.61 -39.66 -13.32
N VAL A 305 -10.48 -39.90 -12.68
CA VAL A 305 -9.51 -40.92 -13.12
C VAL A 305 -10.14 -42.31 -13.03
N HIS A 306 -10.78 -42.61 -11.89
CA HIS A 306 -11.42 -43.90 -11.70
C HIS A 306 -12.68 -44.10 -12.55
N GLU A 307 -13.38 -43.05 -12.98
CA GLU A 307 -14.51 -43.12 -13.91
C GLU A 307 -14.16 -43.86 -15.22
N ARG A 308 -12.90 -43.78 -15.66
CA ARG A 308 -12.43 -44.37 -16.93
C ARG A 308 -11.88 -45.79 -16.79
N GLU A 309 -11.19 -46.08 -15.68
CA GLU A 309 -10.31 -47.27 -15.56
C GLU A 309 -10.40 -47.97 -14.19
N GLY A 310 -11.28 -47.51 -13.29
CA GLY A 310 -11.28 -47.89 -11.87
C GLY A 310 -12.32 -48.91 -11.43
N ASP A 311 -12.13 -49.41 -10.21
CA ASP A 311 -13.08 -50.26 -9.46
C ASP A 311 -14.33 -49.46 -9.05
N ALA A 312 -15.52 -50.02 -9.34
CA ALA A 312 -16.81 -49.43 -9.02
C ALA A 312 -17.00 -49.19 -7.50
N LEU A 313 -16.44 -50.04 -6.64
CA LEU A 313 -16.50 -49.84 -5.19
C LEU A 313 -15.69 -48.62 -4.76
N TRP A 314 -14.52 -48.41 -5.34
CA TRP A 314 -13.71 -47.22 -5.10
C TRP A 314 -14.36 -45.95 -5.64
N GLN A 315 -14.99 -46.02 -6.82
CA GLN A 315 -15.77 -44.89 -7.35
C GLN A 315 -16.92 -44.50 -6.42
N LEU A 316 -17.66 -45.49 -5.88
CA LEU A 316 -18.77 -45.24 -4.96
C LEU A 316 -18.28 -44.61 -3.65
N HIS A 317 -17.18 -45.11 -3.10
CA HIS A 317 -16.56 -44.55 -1.90
C HIS A 317 -16.13 -43.08 -2.12
N LEU A 318 -15.41 -42.80 -3.21
CA LEU A 318 -15.02 -41.43 -3.58
C LEU A 318 -16.23 -40.52 -3.77
N ALA A 319 -17.30 -41.00 -4.43
CA ALA A 319 -18.52 -40.22 -4.60
C ALA A 319 -19.19 -39.86 -3.25
N ALA A 320 -19.20 -40.78 -2.29
CA ALA A 320 -19.73 -40.55 -0.96
C ALA A 320 -18.90 -39.51 -0.18
N GLU A 321 -17.58 -39.66 -0.14
CA GLU A 321 -16.67 -38.72 0.53
C GLU A 321 -16.76 -37.31 -0.08
N ARG A 322 -16.77 -37.22 -1.41
CA ARG A 322 -16.94 -35.96 -2.14
C ARG A 322 -18.23 -35.25 -1.75
N LYS A 323 -19.35 -35.97 -1.72
CA LYS A 323 -20.65 -35.39 -1.34
C LYS A 323 -20.60 -34.79 0.07
N GLU A 324 -19.94 -35.45 1.01
CA GLU A 324 -19.75 -34.93 2.37
C GLU A 324 -18.90 -33.66 2.37
N ILE A 325 -17.71 -33.69 1.76
CA ILE A 325 -16.79 -32.55 1.73
C ILE A 325 -17.39 -31.35 0.98
N ALA A 326 -18.04 -31.58 -0.16
CA ALA A 326 -18.73 -30.52 -0.92
C ALA A 326 -19.84 -29.86 -0.09
N THR A 327 -20.61 -30.64 0.67
CA THR A 327 -21.65 -30.10 1.57
C THR A 327 -21.03 -29.22 2.65
N ARG A 328 -19.91 -29.66 3.23
CA ARG A 328 -19.16 -28.89 4.24
C ARG A 328 -18.56 -27.62 3.66
N ALA A 329 -18.00 -27.67 2.44
CA ALA A 329 -17.45 -26.51 1.74
C ALA A 329 -18.54 -25.47 1.48
N ILE A 330 -19.71 -25.88 0.97
CA ILE A 330 -20.86 -24.99 0.75
C ILE A 330 -21.34 -24.35 2.07
N ALA A 331 -21.47 -25.15 3.14
CA ALA A 331 -21.84 -24.63 4.45
C ALA A 331 -20.80 -23.61 4.97
N LYS A 332 -19.51 -23.86 4.74
CA LYS A 332 -18.41 -22.97 5.12
C LYS A 332 -18.42 -21.67 4.30
N TYR A 333 -18.69 -21.74 3.00
CA TYR A 333 -18.88 -20.56 2.16
C TYR A 333 -20.03 -19.68 2.68
N ARG A 334 -21.19 -20.28 2.99
CA ARG A 334 -22.31 -19.54 3.59
C ARG A 334 -21.95 -18.90 4.93
N GLN A 335 -21.11 -19.56 5.75
CA GLN A 335 -20.54 -18.95 6.96
C GLN A 335 -19.71 -17.71 6.62
N CYS A 336 -18.80 -17.80 5.66
CA CYS A 336 -17.97 -16.68 5.21
C CYS A 336 -18.82 -15.49 4.74
N MET A 337 -19.83 -15.73 3.90
CA MET A 337 -20.70 -14.66 3.38
C MET A 337 -21.59 -14.01 4.46
N ARG A 338 -21.88 -14.71 5.56
CA ARG A 338 -22.51 -14.07 6.73
C ARG A 338 -21.54 -13.13 7.44
N LEU A 339 -20.28 -13.52 7.59
CA LEU A 339 -19.26 -12.68 8.20
C LEU A 339 -18.95 -11.43 7.35
N VAL A 340 -18.88 -11.57 6.02
CA VAL A 340 -18.73 -10.43 5.08
C VAL A 340 -19.86 -9.42 5.28
N ARG A 341 -21.12 -9.89 5.29
CA ARG A 341 -22.27 -9.01 5.52
C ARG A 341 -22.18 -8.30 6.86
N LEU A 342 -21.82 -9.02 7.93
CA LEU A 342 -21.62 -8.41 9.25
C LEU A 342 -20.48 -7.38 9.24
N ALA A 343 -19.42 -7.61 8.49
CA ALA A 343 -18.28 -6.71 8.38
C ALA A 343 -18.61 -5.41 7.66
N GLY A 344 -19.49 -5.44 6.65
CA GLY A 344 -19.93 -4.25 5.90
C GLY A 344 -20.60 -3.18 6.76
N TYR A 345 -21.21 -3.57 7.89
CA TYR A 345 -21.88 -2.67 8.84
C TYR A 345 -21.00 -2.22 10.02
N ARG A 346 -19.72 -2.62 10.08
CA ARG A 346 -18.83 -2.24 11.18
C ARG A 346 -18.11 -0.92 10.91
N PRO A 347 -17.82 -0.10 11.94
CA PRO A 347 -17.09 1.15 11.78
C PRO A 347 -15.65 0.94 11.29
N TYR A 348 -15.06 -0.23 11.57
CA TYR A 348 -13.71 -0.61 11.17
C TYR A 348 -13.69 -1.49 9.90
N ARG A 349 -14.71 -1.38 9.03
CA ARG A 349 -14.82 -2.20 7.80
C ARG A 349 -13.58 -2.11 6.89
N ALA A 350 -12.91 -0.96 6.89
CA ALA A 350 -11.68 -0.73 6.13
C ALA A 350 -10.57 -1.71 6.52
N SER A 351 -10.42 -2.04 7.81
CA SER A 351 -9.38 -2.95 8.27
C SER A 351 -9.69 -4.43 8.00
N LEU A 352 -10.84 -4.75 7.39
CA LEU A 352 -11.31 -6.13 7.17
C LEU A 352 -11.26 -6.56 5.70
N THR A 353 -11.02 -5.62 4.78
CA THR A 353 -11.00 -5.83 3.32
C THR A 353 -10.13 -7.01 2.92
N LEU A 354 -8.87 -7.03 3.37
CA LEU A 354 -7.92 -8.09 3.06
C LEU A 354 -8.41 -9.47 3.56
N ALA A 355 -8.96 -9.56 4.77
CA ALA A 355 -9.48 -10.83 5.28
C ALA A 355 -10.68 -11.32 4.47
N MET A 356 -11.56 -10.42 4.00
CA MET A 356 -12.70 -10.80 3.16
C MET A 356 -12.24 -11.34 1.80
N LEU A 357 -11.22 -10.74 1.18
CA LEU A 357 -10.71 -11.18 -0.12
C LEU A 357 -10.12 -12.60 -0.10
N ARG A 358 -9.68 -13.11 1.06
CA ARG A 358 -9.21 -14.50 1.21
C ARG A 358 -10.30 -15.54 0.95
N ILE A 359 -11.57 -15.16 1.01
CA ILE A 359 -12.69 -16.06 0.68
C ILE A 359 -12.62 -16.49 -0.79
N LEU A 360 -12.04 -15.65 -1.65
CA LEU A 360 -11.94 -15.90 -3.08
C LEU A 360 -11.04 -17.09 -3.42
N ASP A 361 -10.07 -17.46 -2.56
CA ASP A 361 -9.17 -18.60 -2.79
C ASP A 361 -9.95 -19.92 -2.86
N GLY A 362 -10.75 -20.19 -1.83
CA GLY A 362 -11.61 -21.38 -1.83
C GLY A 362 -12.77 -21.29 -2.84
N LEU A 363 -13.29 -20.09 -3.09
CA LEU A 363 -14.35 -19.90 -4.09
C LEU A 363 -13.87 -20.23 -5.51
N ALA A 364 -12.64 -19.84 -5.87
CA ALA A 364 -12.06 -20.11 -7.18
C ALA A 364 -12.05 -21.61 -7.47
N ILE A 365 -11.52 -22.43 -6.56
CA ILE A 365 -11.47 -23.88 -6.71
C ILE A 365 -12.88 -24.49 -6.84
N LEU A 366 -13.83 -24.02 -6.02
CA LEU A 366 -15.23 -24.48 -6.13
C LEU A 366 -15.82 -24.18 -7.51
N LEU A 367 -15.52 -23.02 -8.09
CA LEU A 367 -15.98 -22.62 -9.43
C LEU A 367 -15.39 -23.51 -10.52
N ILE A 368 -14.09 -23.84 -10.48
CA ILE A 368 -13.45 -24.75 -11.44
C ILE A 368 -14.20 -26.08 -11.46
N ARG A 369 -14.38 -26.65 -10.26
CA ARG A 369 -15.04 -27.94 -10.07
C ARG A 369 -16.49 -27.91 -10.59
N LEU A 370 -17.28 -26.87 -10.25
CA LEU A 370 -18.65 -26.74 -10.75
C LEU A 370 -18.72 -26.69 -12.28
N ASN A 371 -17.84 -25.93 -12.91
CA ASN A 371 -17.81 -25.81 -14.37
C ASN A 371 -17.46 -27.15 -15.04
N LEU A 372 -16.49 -27.89 -14.49
CA LEU A 372 -16.08 -29.20 -15.03
C LEU A 372 -17.11 -30.32 -14.81
N GLU A 373 -18.05 -30.13 -13.88
CA GLU A 373 -19.22 -30.99 -13.69
C GLU A 373 -20.44 -30.55 -14.52
N GLY A 374 -20.33 -29.44 -15.27
CA GLY A 374 -21.45 -28.89 -16.05
C GLY A 374 -22.51 -28.20 -15.19
N LEU A 375 -22.23 -27.90 -13.93
CA LEU A 375 -23.14 -27.22 -13.00
C LEU A 375 -23.06 -25.69 -13.17
N THR A 376 -23.31 -25.22 -14.39
CA THR A 376 -23.10 -23.83 -14.82
C THR A 376 -23.96 -22.83 -14.06
N GLU A 377 -25.25 -23.11 -13.84
CA GLU A 377 -26.14 -22.22 -13.09
C GLU A 377 -25.64 -21.97 -11.65
N ALA A 378 -25.18 -23.03 -10.99
CA ALA A 378 -24.60 -22.91 -9.66
C ALA A 378 -23.29 -22.13 -9.70
N ALA A 379 -22.42 -22.42 -10.67
CA ALA A 379 -21.16 -21.68 -10.87
C ALA A 379 -21.41 -20.19 -11.07
N ASP A 380 -22.40 -19.82 -11.89
CA ASP A 380 -22.74 -18.42 -12.16
C ASP A 380 -23.28 -17.71 -10.93
N ALA A 381 -24.11 -18.38 -10.11
CA ALA A 381 -24.59 -17.81 -8.84
C ALA A 381 -23.43 -17.53 -7.85
N TYR A 382 -22.48 -18.47 -7.73
CA TYR A 382 -21.29 -18.28 -6.90
C TYR A 382 -20.35 -17.20 -7.45
N ARG A 383 -20.18 -17.14 -8.78
CA ARG A 383 -19.38 -16.12 -9.46
C ARG A 383 -19.95 -14.73 -9.23
N ALA A 384 -21.26 -14.56 -9.39
CA ALA A 384 -21.96 -13.30 -9.15
C ALA A 384 -21.78 -12.84 -7.69
N ALA A 385 -21.94 -13.73 -6.73
CA ALA A 385 -21.73 -13.41 -5.32
C ALA A 385 -20.26 -13.03 -5.00
N GLY A 386 -19.29 -13.71 -5.60
CA GLY A 386 -17.87 -13.35 -5.48
C GLY A 386 -17.56 -11.98 -6.09
N LEU A 387 -18.20 -11.64 -7.21
CA LEU A 387 -18.02 -10.33 -7.86
C LEU A 387 -18.59 -9.19 -7.00
N GLU A 388 -19.76 -9.40 -6.39
CA GLU A 388 -20.34 -8.43 -5.45
C GLU A 388 -19.44 -8.22 -4.22
N LEU A 389 -18.81 -9.28 -3.71
CA LEU A 389 -17.79 -9.15 -2.68
C LEU A 389 -16.60 -8.29 -3.14
N CYS A 390 -16.07 -8.53 -4.35
CA CYS A 390 -14.97 -7.73 -4.90
C CYS A 390 -15.35 -6.25 -5.05
N LYS A 391 -16.55 -5.96 -5.56
CA LYS A 391 -17.07 -4.59 -5.70
C LYS A 391 -17.21 -3.90 -4.34
N MET A 392 -17.75 -4.59 -3.33
CA MET A 392 -17.86 -4.07 -1.97
C MET A 392 -16.48 -3.72 -1.41
N VAL A 393 -15.51 -4.64 -1.51
CA VAL A 393 -14.15 -4.39 -1.02
C VAL A 393 -13.49 -3.24 -1.79
N ALA A 394 -13.63 -3.18 -3.11
CA ALA A 394 -13.08 -2.09 -3.93
C ALA A 394 -13.68 -0.72 -3.56
N ALA A 395 -14.98 -0.66 -3.25
CA ALA A 395 -15.62 0.57 -2.78
C ALA A 395 -15.04 1.02 -1.43
N ILE A 396 -14.95 0.11 -0.45
CA ILE A 396 -14.36 0.39 0.86
C ILE A 396 -12.89 0.81 0.71
N ALA A 397 -12.11 0.12 -0.13
CA ALA A 397 -10.70 0.40 -0.36
C ALA A 397 -10.51 1.80 -0.97
N ARG A 398 -11.33 2.18 -1.95
CA ARG A 398 -11.30 3.50 -2.58
C ARG A 398 -11.64 4.62 -1.60
N GLU A 399 -12.62 4.42 -0.72
CA GLU A 399 -12.97 5.39 0.33
C GLU A 399 -11.81 5.64 1.31
N ASN A 400 -10.91 4.67 1.48
CA ASN A 400 -9.84 4.71 2.49
C ASN A 400 -8.42 4.84 1.89
N GLY A 401 -8.29 4.95 0.57
CA GLY A 401 -6.99 5.00 -0.10
C GLY A 401 -6.15 3.72 0.04
N ASP A 402 -6.79 2.55 0.16
CA ASP A 402 -6.13 1.25 0.26
C ASP A 402 -5.93 0.62 -1.13
N ASP A 403 -4.85 1.00 -1.80
CA ASP A 403 -4.53 0.53 -3.16
C ASP A 403 -4.25 -0.98 -3.23
N ASP A 404 -3.71 -1.60 -2.17
CA ASP A 404 -3.44 -3.05 -2.15
C ASP A 404 -4.75 -3.85 -2.18
N SER A 405 -5.71 -3.51 -1.31
CA SER A 405 -7.02 -4.16 -1.33
C SER A 405 -7.77 -3.90 -2.64
N LEU A 406 -7.64 -2.70 -3.22
CA LEU A 406 -8.23 -2.37 -4.50
C LEU A 406 -7.66 -3.24 -5.63
N LEU A 407 -6.33 -3.37 -5.70
CA LEU A 407 -5.64 -4.22 -6.66
C LEU A 407 -6.02 -5.69 -6.49
N ARG A 408 -6.03 -6.20 -5.26
CA ARG A 408 -6.42 -7.59 -4.99
C ARG A 408 -7.86 -7.88 -5.33
N ALA A 409 -8.78 -6.92 -5.12
CA ALA A 409 -10.16 -7.06 -5.55
C ALA A 409 -10.28 -7.12 -7.09
N ALA A 410 -9.56 -6.26 -7.80
CA ALA A 410 -9.50 -6.28 -9.26
C ALA A 410 -8.94 -7.62 -9.78
N THR A 411 -7.76 -8.03 -9.29
CA THR A 411 -7.14 -9.31 -9.63
C THR A 411 -8.01 -10.51 -9.27
N GLY A 412 -8.67 -10.49 -8.11
CA GLY A 412 -9.61 -11.52 -7.68
C GLY A 412 -10.78 -11.66 -8.66
N SER A 413 -11.39 -10.55 -9.06
CA SER A 413 -12.49 -10.58 -10.04
C SER A 413 -12.04 -11.11 -11.41
N ALA A 414 -10.88 -10.69 -11.91
CA ALA A 414 -10.40 -11.09 -13.22
C ALA A 414 -9.88 -12.54 -13.26
N LEU A 415 -8.97 -12.89 -12.34
CA LEU A 415 -8.29 -14.18 -12.37
C LEU A 415 -9.06 -15.28 -11.65
N LYS A 416 -9.66 -15.00 -10.49
CA LYS A 416 -10.25 -16.05 -9.65
C LYS A 416 -11.70 -16.35 -9.97
N LEU A 417 -12.44 -15.40 -10.56
CA LEU A 417 -13.87 -15.53 -10.84
C LEU A 417 -14.17 -15.71 -12.32
N THR A 418 -13.50 -14.94 -13.19
CA THR A 418 -13.71 -15.01 -14.66
C THR A 418 -12.91 -16.13 -15.30
N HIS A 419 -11.66 -16.35 -14.86
CA HIS A 419 -10.77 -17.40 -15.39
C HIS A 419 -10.18 -18.27 -14.29
N PRO A 420 -11.00 -19.02 -13.53
CA PRO A 420 -10.56 -19.63 -12.29
C PRO A 420 -9.40 -20.65 -12.44
N GLY A 421 -9.10 -21.12 -13.66
CA GLY A 421 -7.93 -21.97 -13.97
C GLY A 421 -6.68 -21.26 -14.48
N ALA A 422 -6.68 -19.94 -14.67
CA ALA A 422 -5.53 -19.17 -15.18
C ALA A 422 -4.51 -18.80 -14.08
N GLY A 423 -4.81 -19.11 -12.82
CA GLY A 423 -3.95 -18.83 -11.66
C GLY A 423 -3.69 -20.04 -10.76
N LEU A 424 -3.98 -21.25 -11.24
CA LEU A 424 -3.52 -22.51 -10.64
C LEU A 424 -2.23 -22.96 -11.32
#